data_AF-A0A496CV86-F1
#
_entry.id   AF-A0A496CV86-F1
#
_cell.length_a   1.000
_cell.length_b   1.000
_cell.length_c   1.000
_cell.angle_alpha   90.00
_cell.angle_beta   90.00
_cell.angle_gamma   90.00
#
_symmetry.space_group_name_H-M   'P 1'
#
loop_
_entity.id
_entity.type
_entity.pdbx_description
1 polymer ?
#
loop_
_entity_poly.entity_id
_entity_poly.type
_entity_poly.pdbx_seq_one_letter_code
_entity_poly.pdbx_strand_id
1 'polypeptide(L)'
;MEESKELTSIQEEEIKKKLESLRKEDPKKNKRIRPIVIFGDEFDDKDTYVGYFREPDFAAFSKFVQLQKKDDVAALRALARDTFVDGDKEMIDDDSIFLYGLSAEMGKILEARQTKVVNFYKAGK
;
A
#
# COMPACT_ATOMS: atom_id res chain seq x y z
N MET A 1 9.14 -17.83 -19.84
CA MET A 1 7.84 -17.27 -20.22
C MET A 1 7.25 -16.79 -18.91
N GLU A 2 7.23 -15.47 -18.66
CA GLU A 2 6.51 -14.95 -17.49
C GLU A 2 5.03 -15.23 -17.74
N GLU A 3 4.46 -16.21 -17.05
CA GLU A 3 3.01 -16.30 -16.93
C GLU A 3 2.57 -15.07 -16.15
N SER A 4 1.91 -14.14 -16.84
CA SER A 4 1.17 -13.07 -16.18
C SER A 4 0.10 -13.74 -15.31
N LYS A 5 0.38 -13.88 -14.01
CA LYS A 5 -0.64 -14.30 -13.04
C LYS A 5 -1.67 -13.17 -12.99
N GLU A 6 -2.89 -13.46 -13.44
CA GLU A 6 -4.01 -12.52 -13.46
C GLU A 6 -5.01 -12.88 -12.36
N LEU A 7 -5.61 -11.87 -11.74
CA LEU A 7 -6.72 -12.08 -10.82
C LEU A 7 -7.93 -12.61 -11.60
N THR A 8 -8.60 -13.61 -11.04
CA THR A 8 -9.90 -14.04 -11.59
C THR A 8 -10.97 -12.99 -11.29
N SER A 9 -12.00 -12.89 -12.13
CA SER A 9 -13.10 -11.94 -11.90
C SER A 9 -13.80 -12.14 -10.55
N ILE A 10 -13.80 -13.37 -10.00
CA ILE A 10 -14.34 -13.68 -8.68
C ILE A 10 -13.50 -13.02 -7.59
N GLN A 11 -12.17 -13.18 -7.65
CA GLN A 11 -11.26 -12.56 -6.67
C GLN A 11 -11.34 -11.03 -6.72
N GLU A 12 -11.44 -10.44 -7.92
CA GLU A 12 -11.64 -9.00 -8.06
C GLU A 12 -12.94 -8.51 -7.40
N GLU A 13 -14.04 -9.24 -7.57
CA GLU A 13 -15.31 -8.92 -6.91
C GLU A 13 -15.23 -9.06 -5.39
N GLU A 14 -14.57 -10.08 -4.87
CA GLU A 14 -14.36 -10.26 -3.43
C GLU A 14 -13.50 -9.13 -2.85
N ILE A 15 -12.41 -8.78 -3.54
CA ILE A 15 -11.54 -7.66 -3.15
C ILE A 15 -12.34 -6.37 -3.08
N LYS A 16 -13.18 -6.12 -4.10
CA LYS A 16 -14.02 -4.93 -4.17
C LYS A 16 -15.07 -4.89 -3.06
N LYS A 17 -15.77 -6.01 -2.81
CA LYS A 17 -16.75 -6.10 -1.72
C LYS A 17 -16.12 -5.82 -0.36
N LYS A 18 -14.94 -6.41 -0.11
CA LYS A 18 -14.22 -6.21 1.15
C LYS A 18 -13.68 -4.79 1.29
N LEU A 19 -13.16 -4.20 0.21
CA LEU A 19 -12.76 -2.80 0.15
C LEU A 19 -13.91 -1.86 0.53
N GLU A 20 -15.13 -2.09 0.02
CA GLU A 20 -16.30 -1.28 0.38
C GLU A 20 -16.70 -1.43 1.85
N SER A 21 -16.61 -2.63 2.41
CA SER A 21 -16.86 -2.87 3.84
C SER A 21 -15.87 -2.11 4.72
N LEU A 22 -14.56 -2.21 4.42
CA LEU A 22 -13.52 -1.53 5.18
C LEU A 22 -13.65 0.00 5.10
N ARG A 23 -14.07 0.54 3.95
CA ARG A 23 -14.36 1.98 3.80
C ARG A 23 -15.53 2.45 4.66
N LYS A 24 -16.53 1.60 4.88
CA LYS A 24 -17.72 1.91 5.71
C LYS A 24 -17.43 1.81 7.21
N GLU A 25 -16.47 0.97 7.62
CA GLU A 25 -16.12 0.78 9.03
C GLU A 25 -15.50 2.04 9.67
N ASP A 26 -14.53 2.68 9.00
CA ASP A 26 -13.94 3.94 9.47
C ASP A 26 -13.82 4.95 8.32
N PRO A 27 -14.92 5.63 7.92
CA PRO A 27 -14.93 6.50 6.74
C PRO A 27 -14.04 7.75 6.87
N LYS A 28 -13.57 8.07 8.09
CA LYS A 28 -12.62 9.16 8.30
C LYS A 28 -11.19 8.73 7.99
N LYS A 29 -10.77 7.55 8.45
CA LYS A 29 -9.41 7.01 8.27
C LYS A 29 -9.25 6.20 6.98
N ASN A 30 -10.30 5.53 6.52
CA ASN A 30 -10.27 4.57 5.42
C ASN A 30 -10.72 5.17 4.08
N LYS A 31 -10.63 6.50 3.91
CA LYS A 31 -11.06 7.20 2.68
C LYS A 31 -10.38 6.66 1.42
N ARG A 32 -9.11 6.29 1.55
CA ARG A 32 -8.29 5.73 0.46
C ARG A 32 -7.59 4.48 0.95
N ILE A 33 -8.26 3.36 0.78
CA ILE A 33 -7.65 2.04 0.88
C ILE A 33 -7.26 1.60 -0.53
N ARG A 34 -6.03 1.12 -0.67
CA ARG A 34 -5.47 0.45 -1.84
C ARG A 34 -5.29 -1.05 -1.50
N PRO A 35 -6.03 -1.94 -2.17
CA PRO A 35 -5.69 -3.36 -2.11
C PRO A 35 -4.40 -3.61 -2.89
N ILE A 36 -3.53 -4.46 -2.35
CA ILE A 36 -2.32 -4.96 -3.00
C ILE A 36 -2.41 -6.48 -3.02
N VAL A 37 -2.07 -7.07 -4.15
CA VAL A 37 -2.04 -8.52 -4.35
C VAL A 37 -0.62 -8.94 -4.65
N ILE A 38 -0.15 -9.99 -3.97
CA ILE A 38 1.11 -10.67 -4.26
C ILE A 38 0.76 -12.10 -4.63
N PHE A 39 1.28 -12.58 -5.75
CA PHE A 39 1.14 -13.98 -6.12
C PHE A 39 2.31 -14.75 -5.54
N GLY A 40 2.02 -15.76 -4.73
CA GLY A 40 3.05 -16.63 -4.16
C GLY A 40 3.68 -17.54 -5.22
N ASP A 41 4.82 -18.11 -4.91
CA ASP A 41 5.54 -19.11 -5.70
C ASP A 41 5.48 -20.52 -5.08
N GLU A 42 6.29 -21.44 -5.60
CA GLU A 42 6.32 -22.84 -5.16
C GLU A 42 6.83 -23.04 -3.71
N PHE A 43 7.45 -22.02 -3.13
CA PHE A 43 7.96 -22.01 -1.75
C PHE A 43 7.02 -21.30 -0.77
N ASP A 44 5.95 -20.68 -1.26
CA ASP A 44 4.97 -19.96 -0.46
C ASP A 44 3.78 -20.84 -0.03
N ASP A 45 3.19 -20.52 1.12
CA ASP A 45 2.03 -21.26 1.67
C ASP A 45 0.73 -20.99 0.91
N LYS A 46 0.64 -19.87 0.17
CA LYS A 46 -0.56 -19.48 -0.58
C LYS A 46 -0.20 -19.04 -2.00
N ASP A 47 -1.04 -19.43 -2.96
CA ASP A 47 -0.94 -18.94 -4.34
C ASP A 47 -1.15 -17.43 -4.47
N THR A 48 -1.89 -16.82 -3.55
CA THR A 48 -2.22 -15.40 -3.60
C THR A 48 -2.41 -14.82 -2.19
N TYR A 49 -1.73 -13.71 -1.94
CA TYR A 49 -1.84 -12.90 -0.73
C TYR A 49 -2.50 -11.57 -1.07
N VAL A 50 -3.47 -11.14 -0.25
CA VAL A 50 -4.20 -9.89 -0.43
C VAL A 50 -4.14 -9.05 0.84
N GLY A 51 -3.65 -7.82 0.71
CA GLY A 51 -3.54 -6.86 1.80
C GLY A 51 -4.22 -5.54 1.46
N TYR A 52 -4.90 -4.95 2.44
CA TYR A 52 -5.59 -3.66 2.30
C TYR A 52 -4.84 -2.59 3.07
N PHE A 53 -4.33 -1.59 2.35
CA PHE A 53 -3.50 -0.54 2.94
C PHE A 53 -4.15 0.83 2.78
N ARG A 54 -4.25 1.60 3.86
CA ARG A 54 -4.73 2.99 3.82
C ARG A 54 -3.60 3.96 3.48
N GLU A 55 -3.95 5.16 3.02
CA GLU A 55 -2.98 6.27 2.98
C GLU A 55 -2.40 6.50 4.39
N PRO A 56 -1.07 6.68 4.53
CA PRO A 56 -0.46 7.00 5.80
C PRO A 56 -1.00 8.34 6.32
N ASP A 57 -1.29 8.38 7.61
CA ASP A 57 -1.51 9.64 8.29
C ASP A 57 -0.18 10.35 8.59
N PHE A 58 -0.27 11.56 9.13
CA PHE A 58 0.91 12.38 9.42
C PHE A 58 1.91 11.68 10.35
N ALA A 59 1.42 10.92 11.34
CA ALA A 59 2.30 10.23 12.28
C ALA A 59 3.06 9.09 11.59
N ALA A 60 2.36 8.26 10.83
CA ALA A 60 2.97 7.19 10.04
C ALA A 60 3.98 7.73 9.01
N PHE A 61 3.61 8.79 8.29
CA PHE A 61 4.49 9.39 7.28
C PHE A 61 5.74 10.04 7.91
N SER A 62 5.59 10.76 9.03
CA SER A 62 6.72 11.35 9.75
C SER A 62 7.70 10.28 10.24
N LYS A 63 7.17 9.18 10.80
CA LYS A 63 7.97 8.02 11.23
C LYS A 63 8.71 7.37 10.05
N PHE A 64 8.04 7.17 8.92
CA PHE A 64 8.67 6.67 7.69
C PHE A 64 9.85 7.56 7.27
N VAL A 65 9.66 8.87 7.14
CA VAL A 65 10.72 9.82 6.73
C VAL A 65 11.90 9.82 7.70
N GLN A 66 11.66 9.62 9.01
CA GLN A 66 12.74 9.54 9.99
C GLN A 66 13.54 8.25 9.88
N LEU A 67 12.87 7.11 9.68
CA LEU A 67 13.50 5.80 9.53
C LEU A 67 14.26 5.68 8.21
N GLN A 68 13.68 6.21 7.11
CA GLN A 68 14.23 6.12 5.77
C GLN A 68 15.65 6.71 5.68
N LYS A 69 15.96 7.72 6.50
CA LYS A 69 17.32 8.31 6.57
C LYS A 69 18.41 7.34 7.05
N LYS A 70 18.02 6.22 7.66
CA LYS A 70 18.93 5.24 8.27
C LYS A 70 18.83 3.88 7.60
N ASP A 71 17.60 3.44 7.34
CA ASP A 71 17.30 2.10 6.87
C ASP A 71 16.00 2.15 6.04
N ASP A 72 16.16 2.11 4.71
CA ASP A 72 15.04 2.15 3.76
C ASP A 72 14.11 0.95 3.93
N VAL A 73 14.65 -0.25 4.15
CA VAL A 73 13.87 -1.49 4.24
C VAL A 73 13.03 -1.48 5.52
N ALA A 74 13.64 -1.13 6.65
CA ALA A 74 12.93 -0.98 7.91
C ALA A 74 11.87 0.14 7.85
N ALA A 75 12.15 1.22 7.12
CA ALA A 75 11.19 2.30 6.91
C ALA A 75 9.97 1.82 6.11
N LEU A 76 10.17 1.12 4.99
CA LEU A 76 9.08 0.56 4.18
C LEU A 76 8.25 -0.45 4.98
N ARG A 77 8.89 -1.28 5.81
CA ARG A 77 8.18 -2.24 6.66
C ARG A 77 7.38 -1.56 7.76
N ALA A 78 7.92 -0.52 8.38
CA ALA A 78 7.19 0.29 9.35
C ALA A 78 5.98 0.97 8.71
N LEU A 79 6.14 1.51 7.49
CA LEU A 79 5.05 2.10 6.73
C LEU A 79 3.97 1.07 6.40
N ALA A 80 4.33 -0.12 5.92
CA ALA A 80 3.40 -1.20 5.64
C ALA A 80 2.58 -1.55 6.89
N ARG A 81 3.22 -1.69 8.06
CA ARG A 81 2.55 -1.94 9.34
C ARG A 81 1.58 -0.83 9.74
N ASP A 82 2.01 0.43 9.65
CA ASP A 82 1.21 1.57 10.08
C ASP A 82 0.02 1.86 9.13
N THR A 83 0.11 1.40 7.88
CA THR A 83 -0.91 1.56 6.83
C THR A 83 -1.80 0.32 6.63
N PHE A 84 -1.42 -0.84 7.17
CA PHE A 84 -2.22 -2.05 7.06
C PHE A 84 -3.57 -1.91 7.77
N VAL A 85 -4.64 -2.34 7.09
CA VAL A 85 -6.02 -2.29 7.60
C VAL A 85 -6.54 -3.71 7.84
N ASP A 86 -6.43 -4.59 6.85
CA ASP A 86 -6.88 -5.98 6.91
C ASP A 86 -6.23 -6.82 5.81
N GLY A 87 -6.41 -8.14 5.85
CA GLY A 87 -5.90 -9.09 4.85
C GLY A 87 -4.80 -10.01 5.40
N ASP A 88 -3.95 -10.49 4.50
CA ASP A 88 -2.87 -11.42 4.83
C ASP A 88 -1.68 -10.68 5.47
N LYS A 89 -1.49 -10.89 6.78
CA LYS A 89 -0.39 -10.27 7.55
C LYS A 89 1.00 -10.79 7.14
N GLU A 90 1.05 -11.97 6.56
CA GLU A 90 2.28 -12.59 6.01
C GLU A 90 2.98 -11.67 5.02
N MET A 91 2.22 -10.83 4.28
CA MET A 91 2.80 -9.84 3.37
C MET A 91 3.76 -8.85 4.05
N ILE A 92 3.63 -8.68 5.37
CA ILE A 92 4.43 -7.76 6.18
C ILE A 92 5.43 -8.50 7.06
N ASP A 93 4.98 -9.62 7.64
CA ASP A 93 5.70 -10.35 8.67
C ASP A 93 6.67 -11.39 8.11
N ASP A 94 6.40 -11.94 6.91
CA ASP A 94 7.36 -12.79 6.21
C ASP A 94 8.41 -11.94 5.49
N ASP A 95 9.69 -12.33 5.60
CA ASP A 95 10.80 -11.59 5.00
C ASP A 95 10.83 -11.73 3.48
N SER A 96 10.56 -12.91 2.93
CA SER A 96 10.58 -13.15 1.50
C SER A 96 9.45 -12.41 0.80
N ILE A 97 8.21 -12.60 1.27
CA ILE A 97 7.02 -11.97 0.69
C ILE A 97 7.11 -10.45 0.81
N PHE A 98 7.60 -9.94 1.94
CA PHE A 98 7.77 -8.50 2.12
C PHE A 98 8.84 -7.95 1.18
N LEU A 99 10.05 -8.52 1.16
CA LEU A 99 11.18 -7.96 0.41
C LEU A 99 10.97 -8.08 -1.10
N TYR A 100 10.48 -9.22 -1.58
CA TYR A 100 10.37 -9.51 -3.01
C TYR A 100 8.97 -9.28 -3.60
N GLY A 101 7.97 -8.99 -2.76
CA GLY A 101 6.62 -8.63 -3.19
C GLY A 101 6.20 -7.25 -2.70
N LEU A 102 5.91 -7.11 -1.40
CA LEU A 102 5.21 -5.94 -0.86
C LEU A 102 6.02 -4.64 -0.94
N SER A 103 7.33 -4.71 -0.70
CA SER A 103 8.20 -3.54 -0.53
C SER A 103 8.22 -2.63 -1.76
N ALA A 104 8.19 -3.22 -2.97
CA ALA A 104 8.17 -2.50 -4.24
C ALA A 104 6.86 -1.71 -4.43
N GLU A 105 5.75 -2.25 -3.92
CA GLU A 105 4.42 -1.64 -4.06
C GLU A 105 4.16 -0.53 -3.03
N MET A 106 4.89 -0.49 -1.92
CA MET A 106 4.76 0.54 -0.88
C MET A 106 5.02 1.96 -1.41
N GLY A 107 5.89 2.11 -2.41
CA GLY A 107 6.12 3.40 -3.07
C GLY A 107 4.85 4.00 -3.69
N LYS A 108 3.95 3.15 -4.22
CA LYS A 108 2.68 3.58 -4.83
C LYS A 108 1.77 4.24 -3.80
N ILE A 109 1.74 3.73 -2.56
CA ILE A 109 0.92 4.29 -1.48
C ILE A 109 1.34 5.75 -1.18
N LEU A 110 2.63 6.07 -1.33
CA LEU A 110 3.20 7.39 -1.07
C LEU A 110 3.11 8.36 -2.25
N GLU A 111 2.58 7.95 -3.42
CA GLU A 111 2.53 8.80 -4.60
C GLU A 111 1.85 10.15 -4.33
N ALA A 112 2.55 11.21 -4.72
CA ALA A 112 2.06 12.57 -4.55
C ALA A 112 0.83 12.84 -5.42
N ARG A 113 -0.06 13.69 -4.92
CA ARG A 113 -1.22 14.15 -5.70
C ARG A 113 -0.78 15.12 -6.78
N GLN A 114 -1.55 15.19 -7.86
CA GLN A 114 -1.36 16.24 -8.86
C GLN A 114 -1.57 17.62 -8.20
N THR A 115 -0.54 18.45 -8.24
CA THR A 115 -0.56 19.81 -7.71
C THR A 115 -0.27 20.83 -8.80
N LYS A 116 -1.00 21.94 -8.82
CA LYS A 116 -0.71 23.09 -9.67
C LYS A 116 -0.62 24.34 -8.81
N VAL A 117 0.54 24.99 -8.83
CA VAL A 117 0.68 26.32 -8.21
C VAL A 117 0.05 27.34 -9.16
N VAL A 118 -0.95 28.08 -8.68
CA VAL A 118 -1.57 29.18 -9.42
C VAL A 118 -0.96 30.48 -8.91
N ASN A 119 -0.23 31.18 -9.77
CA ASN A 119 0.43 32.43 -9.42
C ASN A 119 -0.34 33.64 -9.97
N PHE A 120 -0.72 34.56 -9.08
CA PHE A 120 -1.36 35.84 -9.42
C PHE A 120 -0.43 37.03 -9.20
N TYR A 121 0.85 36.80 -8.89
CA TYR A 121 1.83 37.86 -8.73
C TYR A 121 2.03 38.60 -10.05
N LYS A 122 1.39 39.76 -10.18
CA LYS A 122 1.75 40.77 -11.17
C LYS A 122 2.90 41.56 -10.58
N ALA A 123 4.12 41.30 -11.07
CA ALA A 123 5.22 42.24 -10.85
C ALA A 123 4.75 43.62 -11.34
N GLY A 124 4.76 44.59 -10.44
CA GLY A 124 4.30 45.96 -10.71
C GLY A 124 5.00 46.55 -11.93
N LYS A 125 4.21 47.26 -12.75
CA LYS A 125 4.69 48.16 -13.79
C LYS A 125 5.62 49.23 -13.21
#